data_AF-A0A6H5H4D0-F1
#
_entry.id   AF-A0A6H5H4D0-F1
#
_cell.length_a   1.000
_cell.length_b   1.000
_cell.length_c   1.000
_cell.angle_alpha   90.00
_cell.angle_beta   90.00
_cell.angle_gamma   90.00
#
_symmetry.space_group_name_H-M   'P 1'
#
loop_
_entity.id
_entity.type
_entity.pdbx_description
1 polymer ?
#
loop_
_entity_poly.entity_id
_entity_poly.type
_entity_poly.pdbx_seq_one_letter_code
_entity_poly.pdbx_strand_id
1 'polypeptide(L)' 'MTGIPTTRISTGMMEIKLTDPQQVVYQKPYRMSPGQREMVRHRVAELESAGVIRPSQSPFASPVLIVPKKTGDWRMAVDY' A
#
# COMPACT_ATOMS: atom_id res chain seq x y z
N MET A 1 -8.51 -18.11 5.80
CA MET A 1 -7.14 -18.12 5.25
C MET A 1 -6.69 -16.67 5.08
N THR A 2 -5.87 -16.16 6.00
CA THR A 2 -5.36 -14.78 5.97
C THR A 2 -4.31 -14.65 4.87
N GLY A 3 -4.60 -13.86 3.83
CA GLY A 3 -3.68 -13.58 2.71
C GLY A 3 -2.51 -12.65 3.09
N ILE A 4 -2.04 -12.72 4.33
CA ILE A 4 -0.86 -12.00 4.81
C ILE A 4 0.31 -12.98 4.70
N PRO A 5 1.34 -12.67 3.90
CA PRO A 5 2.50 -13.52 3.80
C PRO A 5 3.16 -13.65 5.19
N THR A 6 3.20 -14.88 5.71
CA THR A 6 3.77 -15.21 7.04
C THR A 6 5.28 -15.44 6.97
N THR A 7 5.84 -15.51 5.77
CA THR A 7 7.26 -15.78 5.53
C THR A 7 7.85 -14.65 4.71
N ARG A 8 8.94 -14.05 5.23
CA ARG A 8 9.73 -13.07 4.50
C ARG A 8 10.62 -13.80 3.50
N ILE A 9 10.22 -13.80 2.23
CA ILE A 9 11.06 -14.30 1.14
C ILE A 9 12.07 -13.19 0.81
N SER A 10 13.37 -13.42 1.04
CA SER A 10 14.44 -12.44 0.75
C SER A 10 15.05 -12.63 -0.65
N THR A 11 14.24 -12.99 -1.64
CA THR A 11 14.72 -13.25 -3.02
C THR A 11 15.16 -11.94 -3.68
N GLY A 12 16.38 -11.50 -3.35
CA GLY A 12 17.03 -10.32 -3.91
C GLY A 12 16.50 -8.98 -3.40
N MET A 13 17.22 -7.91 -3.78
CA MET A 13 16.75 -6.53 -3.67
C MET A 13 16.23 -6.11 -5.04
N MET A 14 15.00 -5.59 -5.09
CA MET A 14 14.45 -5.00 -6.30
C MET A 14 14.82 -3.51 -6.36
N GLU A 15 15.46 -3.08 -7.44
CA GLU A 15 15.77 -1.68 -7.70
C GLU A 15 14.83 -1.13 -8.77
N ILE A 16 14.18 0.00 -8.49
CA ILE A 16 13.31 0.70 -9.46
C ILE A 16 14.08 1.90 -10.00
N LYS A 17 14.43 1.87 -11.29
CA LYS A 17 15.14 2.97 -11.97
C LYS A 17 14.14 3.97 -12.53
N LEU A 18 14.30 5.24 -12.15
CA LEU A 18 13.48 6.33 -12.70
C LEU A 18 13.90 6.63 -14.14
N THR A 19 12.92 6.93 -14.99
CA THR A 19 13.16 7.43 -16.35
C THR A 19 13.69 8.85 -16.34
N ASP A 20 13.17 9.68 -15.44
CA ASP A 20 13.67 11.03 -15.13
C ASP A 20 13.98 11.14 -13.62
N PRO A 21 15.26 11.27 -13.22
CA PRO A 21 15.65 11.39 -11.82
C PRO A 21 15.16 12.65 -11.10
N GLN A 22 14.76 13.69 -11.82
CA GLN A 22 14.32 14.97 -11.24
C GLN A 22 12.81 15.03 -11.04
N GLN A 23 12.05 14.15 -11.70
CA GLN A 23 10.61 14.15 -11.61
C GLN A 23 10.13 13.53 -10.30
N VAL A 24 9.40 14.33 -9.50
CA VAL A 24 8.72 13.85 -8.29
C VAL A 24 7.23 13.74 -8.54
N VAL A 25 6.66 12.57 -8.21
CA VAL A 25 5.21 12.33 -8.29
C VAL A 25 4.63 12.32 -6.88
N TYR A 26 3.80 13.32 -6.58
CA TYR A 26 3.06 13.41 -5.32
C TYR A 26 1.57 13.55 -5.62
N GLN A 27 0.80 12.55 -5.20
CA GLN A 27 -0.65 12.52 -5.36
C GLN A 27 -1.33 12.47 -4.00
N LYS A 28 -2.40 13.25 -3.85
CA LYS A 28 -3.18 13.30 -2.61
C LYS A 28 -4.04 12.04 -2.47
N PRO A 29 -4.24 11.51 -1.25
CA PRO A 29 -5.17 10.41 -1.02
C PRO A 29 -6.57 10.72 -1.53
N TYR A 30 -7.24 9.73 -2.13
CA TYR A 30 -8.63 9.86 -2.52
C TYR A 30 -9.56 10.05 -1.33
N ARG A 31 -10.73 10.65 -1.58
CA ARG A 31 -11.78 10.76 -0.56
C ARG A 31 -12.30 9.36 -0.23
N MET A 32 -12.36 9.08 1.07
CA MET A 32 -12.85 7.82 1.62
C MET A 32 -13.90 8.10 2.69
N SER A 33 -14.91 7.24 2.76
CA SER A 33 -15.85 7.22 3.88
C SER A 33 -15.13 6.83 5.20
N PRO A 34 -15.72 7.11 6.37
CA PRO A 34 -15.13 6.72 7.65
C PRO A 34 -14.80 5.21 7.74
N GLY A 35 -15.72 4.34 7.33
CA GLY A 35 -15.50 2.89 7.36
C GLY A 35 -14.43 2.40 6.39
N GLN A 36 -14.33 3.02 5.21
CA GLN A 36 -13.25 2.76 4.25
C GLN A 36 -11.88 3.13 4.84
N ARG A 37 -11.78 4.30 5.50
CA ARG A 37 -10.56 4.76 6.15
C ARG A 37 -10.14 3.85 7.30
N GLU A 38 -11.10 3.37 8.08
CA GLU A 38 -10.86 2.40 9.14
C GLU A 38 -10.30 1.08 8.60
N MET A 39 -10.93 0.53 7.57
CA MET A 39 -10.43 -0.69 6.91
C MET A 39 -9.01 -0.53 6.35
N VAL A 40 -8.71 0.61 5.70
CA VAL A 40 -7.34 0.91 5.25
C VAL A 40 -6.37 0.98 6.43
N ARG A 41 -6.74 1.64 7.53
CA ARG A 41 -5.89 1.72 8.73
C ARG A 41 -5.61 0.35 9.34
N HIS A 42 -6.61 -0.52 9.45
CA HIS A 42 -6.42 -1.89 9.90
C HIS A 42 -5.45 -2.64 8.98
N ARG A 43 -5.64 -2.54 7.66
CA ARG A 43 -4.79 -3.24 6.71
C ARG A 43 -3.35 -2.75 6.72
N VAL A 44 -3.14 -1.44 6.87
CA VAL A 44 -1.80 -0.84 7.03
C VAL A 44 -1.13 -1.34 8.30
N ALA A 45 -1.85 -1.37 9.44
CA ALA A 45 -1.30 -1.86 10.70
C ALA A 45 -0.89 -3.34 10.63
N GLU A 46 -1.70 -4.19 9.97
CA GLU A 46 -1.35 -5.59 9.74
C GLU A 46 -0.06 -5.72 8.93
N LEU A 47 0.08 -4.97 7.83
CA LEU A 47 1.27 -5.02 6.96
C LEU A 47 2.52 -4.46 7.66
N GLU A 48 2.37 -3.43 8.47
CA GLU A 48 3.44 -2.88 9.29
C GLU A 48 3.89 -3.88 10.36
N SER A 49 2.95 -4.53 11.05
CA SER A 49 3.26 -5.59 12.03
C SER A 49 3.94 -6.81 11.41
N ALA A 50 3.62 -7.13 10.15
CA ALA A 50 4.26 -8.18 9.38
C ALA A 50 5.62 -7.78 8.80
N GLY A 51 6.05 -6.52 8.96
CA GLY A 51 7.30 -6.00 8.41
C GLY A 51 7.33 -5.90 6.88
N VAL A 52 6.16 -5.88 6.24
CA VAL A 52 6.03 -5.75 4.77
C VAL A 52 6.18 -4.30 4.33
N ILE A 53 5.70 -3.35 5.15
CA ILE A 53 5.82 -1.91 4.93
C ILE A 53 6.41 -1.22 6.16
N ARG A 54 6.81 0.05 6.02
CA ARG A 54 7.29 0.89 7.11
C ARG A 54 6.88 2.35 6.90
N PRO A 55 6.79 3.17 7.96
CA PRO A 55 6.64 4.62 7.82
C PRO A 55 7.78 5.22 6.98
N SER A 56 7.48 6.25 6.20
CA SER A 56 8.46 6.95 5.38
C SER A 56 8.16 8.45 5.32
N GLN A 57 9.20 9.25 5.08
CA GLN A 57 9.11 10.67 4.76
C GLN A 57 9.55 10.88 3.31
N SER A 58 8.88 10.20 2.38
CA SER A 58 9.21 10.24 0.95
C SER A 58 8.65 11.51 0.30
N PRO A 59 9.38 12.16 -0.64
CA PRO A 59 8.81 13.20 -1.49
C PRO A 59 7.81 12.63 -2.51
N PHE A 60 7.85 11.32 -2.75
CA PHE A 60 6.90 10.59 -3.60
C PHE A 60 5.73 10.04 -2.78
N ALA A 61 4.52 10.17 -3.32
CA ALA A 61 3.33 9.58 -2.72
C ALA A 61 2.30 9.21 -3.80
N SER A 62 1.74 8.01 -3.68
CA SER A 62 0.66 7.49 -4.51
C SER A 62 -0.57 7.22 -3.64
N PRO A 63 -1.79 7.45 -4.15
CA PRO A 63 -3.01 7.22 -3.37
C PRO A 63 -3.34 5.73 -3.30
N VAL A 64 -4.19 5.39 -2.33
CA VAL A 64 -4.72 4.04 -2.16
C VAL A 64 -6.15 3.98 -2.68
N LEU A 65 -6.43 2.93 -3.45
CA LEU A 65 -7.74 2.54 -3.95
C LEU A 65 -8.29 1.38 -3.11
N ILE A 66 -9.60 1.40 -2.90
CA ILE A 66 -10.35 0.34 -2.24
C ILE A 66 -11.21 -0.34 -3.29
N VAL A 67 -10.90 -1.62 -3.56
CA VAL A 67 -11.57 -2.40 -4.61
C VAL A 67 -12.42 -3.49 -3.95
N PRO A 68 -13.73 -3.56 -4.22
CA PRO A 68 -14.58 -4.62 -3.70
C PRO A 68 -14.23 -5.96 -4.36
N LYS A 69 -14.12 -7.03 -3.58
CA LYS A 69 -13.98 -8.39 -4.07
C LYS A 69 -15.35 -9.03 -4.23
N LYS A 70 -15.46 -9.98 -5.16
CA LYS A 70 -16.68 -10.82 -5.32
C LYS A 70 -17.06 -11.59 -4.04
N THR A 71 -16.09 -11.82 -3.15
CA THR A 71 -16.29 -12.50 -1.86
C THR A 71 -16.91 -11.61 -0.78
N GLY A 72 -17.29 -10.35 -1.10
CA GLY A 72 -17.86 -9.39 -0.15
C GLY A 72 -16.84 -8.62 0.69
N ASP A 73 -15.57 -8.99 0.59
CA ASP A 73 -14.45 -8.35 1.28
C ASP A 73 -13.79 -7.27 0.39
N TRP A 74 -12.89 -6.46 0.94
CA TRP A 74 -12.21 -5.37 0.23
C TRP A 74 -10.74 -5.69 -0.05
N ARG A 75 -10.19 -5.09 -1.11
CA ARG A 75 -8.76 -5.10 -1.41
C ARG A 75 -8.22 -3.68 -1.39
N MET A 76 -7.15 -3.47 -0.64
CA MET A 76 -6.32 -2.28 -0.71
C MET A 76 -5.37 -2.40 -1.91
N ALA A 77 -5.40 -1.43 -2.82
CA ALA A 77 -4.50 -1.34 -3.98
C ALA A 77 -3.82 0.03 -4.00
N VAL A 78 -2.55 0.08 -4.40
CA VAL A 78 -1.83 1.34 -4.60
C VAL A 78 -1.92 1.72 -6.06
N ASP A 79 -2.25 2.98 -6.35
CA ASP A 79 -2.32 3.54 -7.70
C ASP A 79 -0.96 4.17 -8.05
N TYR A 80 -0.02 3.34 -8.51
CA TYR A 80 1.34 3.75 -8.85
C TYR A 80 1.42 4.52 -10.16
#